data_AF-A0A2H5XG49-F1
#
_entry.id   AF-A0A2H5XG49-F1
#
_cell.length_a   1.000
_cell.length_b   1.000
_cell.length_c   1.000
_cell.angle_alpha   90.00
_cell.angle_beta   90.00
_cell.angle_gamma   90.00
#
_symmetry.space_group_name_H-M   'P 1'
#
loop_
_entity.id
_entity.type
_entity.pdbx_description
1 polymer ?
#
loop_
_entity_poly.entity_id
_entity_poly.type
_entity_poly.pdbx_seq_one_letter_code
_entity_poly.pdbx_strand_id
1 'polypeptide(L)'
;MAFRIAEMSVTPSPLRPGVFAHARCRVEADVEVRRVYAMLPDGSTVEFQRINPTEFELTQQVPWDAPTGTYPVTIIAEAVSGERTFATATINIA
;
A
#
# COMPACT_ATOMS: atom_id res chain seq x y z
N MET A 1 -8.08 20.78 6.67
CA MET A 1 -7.81 19.39 7.06
C MET A 1 -7.20 18.70 5.87
N ALA A 2 -5.89 18.50 5.91
CA ALA A 2 -5.19 17.65 4.97
C ALA A 2 -5.33 16.21 5.45
N PHE A 3 -6.00 15.36 4.68
CA PHE A 3 -5.97 13.92 4.86
C PHE A 3 -5.80 13.28 3.49
N ARG A 4 -4.56 12.89 3.16
CA ARG A 4 -4.21 12.34 1.86
C ARG A 4 -3.02 11.39 1.96
N ILE A 5 -2.95 10.46 1.02
CA ILE A 5 -1.75 9.66 0.78
C ILE A 5 -0.84 10.48 -0.12
N ALA A 6 0.34 10.85 0.38
CA ALA A 6 1.25 11.79 -0.27
C ALA A 6 2.28 11.08 -1.17
N GLU A 7 2.86 9.98 -0.68
CA GLU A 7 3.91 9.26 -1.38
C GLU A 7 3.73 7.76 -1.23
N MET A 8 4.09 7.01 -2.27
CA MET A 8 4.17 5.57 -2.24
C MET A 8 5.36 5.08 -3.04
N SER A 9 6.07 4.10 -2.50
CA SER A 9 7.11 3.36 -3.21
C SER A 9 6.96 1.87 -2.99
N VAL A 10 7.35 1.09 -4.01
CA VAL A 10 7.38 -0.38 -3.98
C VAL A 10 8.72 -0.83 -4.51
N THR A 11 9.39 -1.70 -3.77
CA THR A 11 10.71 -2.23 -4.10
C THR A 11 10.74 -3.74 -3.86
N PRO A 12 11.35 -4.54 -4.76
CA PRO A 12 11.91 -4.12 -6.06
C PRO A 12 10.82 -3.75 -7.08
N SER A 13 11.18 -2.99 -8.11
CA SER A 13 10.33 -2.74 -9.28
C SER A 13 11.15 -3.04 -10.55
N PRO A 14 10.77 -4.05 -11.36
CA PRO A 14 9.61 -4.93 -11.20
C PRO A 14 9.75 -5.90 -10.02
N LEU A 15 8.60 -6.28 -9.46
CA LEU A 15 8.44 -7.38 -8.51
C LEU A 15 8.69 -8.71 -9.21
N ARG A 16 9.17 -9.69 -8.46
CA ARG A 16 9.42 -11.05 -8.96
C ARG A 16 8.65 -12.07 -8.13
N PRO A 17 8.01 -13.07 -8.75
CA PRO A 17 7.39 -14.19 -8.03
C PRO A 17 8.37 -14.84 -7.04
N GLY A 18 7.88 -15.15 -5.84
CA GLY A 18 8.69 -15.76 -4.78
C GLY A 18 9.59 -14.80 -4.01
N VAL A 19 9.74 -13.54 -4.44
CA VAL A 19 10.58 -12.53 -3.77
C VAL A 19 9.74 -11.66 -2.84
N PHE A 20 10.36 -11.16 -1.77
CA PHE A 20 9.73 -10.18 -0.88
C PHE A 20 9.63 -8.81 -1.55
N ALA A 21 8.41 -8.28 -1.60
CA ALA A 21 8.09 -6.91 -1.91
C ALA A 21 8.09 -6.09 -0.62
N HIS A 22 8.67 -4.91 -0.68
CA HIS A 22 8.59 -3.88 0.36
C HIS A 22 7.87 -2.68 -0.22
N ALA A 23 6.75 -2.30 0.38
CA ALA A 23 6.00 -1.10 0.05
C ALA A 23 6.07 -0.10 1.20
N ARG A 24 6.26 1.17 0.87
CA ARG A 24 6.23 2.30 1.79
C ARG A 24 5.15 3.26 1.36
N CYS A 25 4.41 3.78 2.33
CA CYS A 25 3.35 4.74 2.13
C CYS A 25 3.50 5.87 3.15
N ARG A 26 3.41 7.12 2.67
CA ARG A 26 3.35 8.31 3.52
C ARG A 26 1.95 8.90 3.47
N VAL A 27 1.34 9.06 4.64
CA VAL A 27 0.02 9.66 4.81
C VAL A 27 0.19 11.01 5.52
N GLU A 28 -0.24 12.08 4.85
CA GLU A 28 -0.35 13.41 5.44
C GLU A 28 -1.76 13.54 6.03
N ALA A 29 -1.84 13.60 7.36
CA ALA A 29 -3.10 13.65 8.08
C ALA A 29 -3.03 14.68 9.22
N ASP A 30 -3.98 15.60 9.28
CA ASP A 30 -4.23 16.44 10.47
C ASP A 30 -5.02 15.69 11.56
N VAL A 31 -5.40 14.44 11.28
CA VAL A 31 -6.21 13.57 12.13
C VAL A 31 -5.48 12.26 12.40
N GLU A 32 -5.84 11.59 13.50
CA GLU A 32 -5.26 10.29 13.81
C GLU A 32 -5.71 9.24 12.78
N VAL A 33 -4.73 8.68 12.07
CA VAL A 33 -4.94 7.53 11.19
C VAL A 33 -5.23 6.32 12.06
N ARG A 34 -6.25 5.54 11.73
CA ARG A 34 -6.57 4.26 12.37
C ARG A 34 -5.76 3.13 11.74
N ARG A 35 -5.83 3.00 10.42
CA ARG A 35 -5.14 1.95 9.65
C ARG A 35 -4.91 2.37 8.21
N VAL A 36 -3.94 1.72 7.57
CA VAL A 36 -3.64 1.86 6.14
C VAL A 36 -3.55 0.47 5.54
N TYR A 37 -4.27 0.23 4.45
CA TYR A 37 -4.27 -1.07 3.77
C TYR A 37 -4.32 -0.88 2.26
N ALA A 38 -3.74 -1.82 1.51
CA ALA A 38 -3.89 -1.88 0.07
C ALA A 38 -4.88 -2.98 -0.32
N MET A 39 -5.70 -2.68 -1.32
CA MET A 39 -6.49 -3.66 -2.05
C MET A 39 -5.68 -4.11 -3.28
N LEU A 40 -5.40 -5.40 -3.31
CA LEU A 40 -4.65 -6.07 -4.36
C LEU A 40 -5.57 -6.43 -5.54
N PRO A 41 -5.00 -6.76 -6.72
CA PRO A 41 -5.78 -7.02 -7.94
C PRO A 41 -6.67 -8.27 -7.84
N ASP A 42 -6.31 -9.21 -6.97
CA ASP A 42 -7.09 -10.40 -6.65
C ASP A 42 -8.28 -10.12 -5.70
N GLY A 43 -8.45 -8.86 -5.28
CA GLY A 43 -9.47 -8.43 -4.33
C GLY A 43 -9.09 -8.65 -2.86
N SER A 44 -7.93 -9.25 -2.59
CA SER A 44 -7.41 -9.38 -1.23
C SER A 44 -6.95 -8.04 -0.69
N THR A 45 -6.86 -7.93 0.63
CA THR A 45 -6.40 -6.72 1.31
C THR A 45 -5.20 -7.02 2.17
N VAL A 46 -4.22 -6.13 2.14
CA VAL A 46 -2.98 -6.24 2.91
C VAL A 46 -2.78 -4.98 3.73
N GLU A 47 -2.59 -5.15 5.03
CA GLU A 47 -2.48 -4.02 5.97
C GLU A 47 -1.03 -3.60 6.13
N PHE A 48 -0.77 -2.30 6.06
CA PHE A 48 0.55 -1.74 6.32
C PHE A 48 0.74 -1.61 7.83
N GLN A 49 1.94 -1.97 8.29
CA GLN A 49 2.39 -1.64 9.64
C GLN A 49 2.77 -0.17 9.73
N ARG A 50 2.30 0.49 10.79
CA ARG A 50 2.72 1.85 11.13
C ARG A 50 4.14 1.83 11.67
N ILE A 51 5.04 2.58 11.02
CA ILE A 51 6.42 2.77 11.49
C ILE A 51 6.52 4.04 12.33
N ASN A 52 5.86 5.10 11.90
CA ASN A 52 5.72 6.36 12.63
C ASN A 52 4.36 7.01 12.32
N PRO A 53 4.00 8.17 12.90
CA PRO A 53 2.67 8.75 12.72
C PRO A 53 2.26 9.01 11.26
N THR A 54 3.23 9.21 10.35
CA THR A 54 2.98 9.54 8.95
C THR A 54 3.44 8.46 7.96
N GLU A 55 4.25 7.50 8.38
CA GLU A 55 4.86 6.48 7.51
C GLU A 55 4.43 5.07 7.90
N PHE A 56 4.12 4.31 6.86
CA PHE A 56 3.59 2.97 6.92
C PHE A 56 4.38 2.06 5.96
N GLU A 57 4.66 0.85 6.39
CA GLU A 57 5.42 -0.14 5.64
C GLU A 57 4.65 -1.45 5.53
N LEU A 58 4.84 -2.13 4.40
CA LEU A 58 4.33 -3.46 4.15
C LEU A 58 5.47 -4.29 3.59
N THR A 59 5.68 -5.48 4.15
CA THR A 59 6.56 -6.49 3.58
C THR A 59 5.74 -7.74 3.30
N GLN A 60 5.71 -8.18 2.05
CA GLN A 60 4.94 -9.36 1.65
C GLN A 60 5.68 -10.13 0.57
N GLN A 61 5.60 -11.45 0.61
CA GLN A 61 6.11 -12.27 -0.48
C GLN A 61 5.15 -12.24 -1.67
N VAL A 62 5.68 -12.00 -2.86
CA VAL A 62 4.91 -12.13 -4.10
C VAL A 62 4.64 -13.62 -4.35
N PRO A 63 3.38 -14.05 -4.56
CA PRO A 63 3.07 -15.44 -4.84
C PRO A 63 3.88 -16.00 -6.02
N TRP A 64 4.27 -17.27 -5.95
CA TRP A 64 5.06 -17.93 -7.01
C TRP A 64 4.28 -18.08 -8.32
N ASP A 65 2.96 -18.14 -8.23
CA ASP A 65 2.00 -18.23 -9.32
C ASP A 65 1.46 -16.86 -9.78
N ALA A 66 2.01 -15.76 -9.25
CA ALA A 66 1.60 -14.42 -9.64
C ALA A 66 1.84 -14.19 -11.15
N PRO A 67 0.80 -13.88 -11.93
CA PRO A 67 0.94 -13.64 -13.37
C PRO A 67 1.77 -12.39 -13.64
N THR A 68 2.60 -12.42 -14.68
CA THR A 68 3.39 -11.26 -15.10
C THR A 68 2.48 -10.18 -15.69
N GLY A 69 2.80 -8.92 -15.41
CA GLY A 69 1.99 -7.80 -15.87
C GLY A 69 2.03 -6.59 -14.95
N THR A 70 1.32 -5.54 -15.36
CA THR A 70 1.13 -4.32 -14.56
C THR A 70 -0.28 -4.34 -13.99
N TYR A 71 -0.37 -4.21 -12.67
CA TYR A 71 -1.64 -4.28 -11.95
C TYR A 71 -1.89 -3.03 -11.12
N PRO A 72 -3.12 -2.49 -11.15
CA PRO A 72 -3.50 -1.41 -10.26
C PRO A 72 -3.66 -1.95 -8.83
N VAL A 73 -3.16 -1.21 -7.85
CA VAL A 73 -3.39 -1.41 -6.44
C VAL A 73 -3.99 -0.14 -5.85
N THR A 74 -4.96 -0.30 -4.96
CA THR A 74 -5.62 0.84 -4.31
C THR A 74 -5.22 0.88 -2.85
N ILE A 75 -4.58 1.96 -2.41
CA ILE A 75 -4.20 2.18 -1.03
C ILE A 75 -5.30 2.99 -0.38
N ILE A 76 -5.77 2.55 0.77
CA ILE A 76 -6.79 3.21 1.56
C ILE A 76 -6.20 3.53 2.93
N ALA A 77 -6.28 4.79 3.32
CA ALA A 77 -6.03 5.23 4.68
C ALA A 77 -7.36 5.58 5.34
N GLU A 78 -7.60 5.04 6.53
CA GLU A 78 -8.81 5.26 7.32
C GLU A 78 -8.44 5.96 8.61
N ALA A 79 -9.08 7.08 8.92
CA ALA A 79 -8.93 7.83 10.16
C ALA A 79 -9.81 7.25 11.29
N VAL A 80 -9.50 7.58 12.55
CA VAL A 80 -10.31 7.18 13.71
C VAL A 80 -11.73 7.76 13.64
N SER A 81 -11.90 8.92 13.01
CA SER A 81 -13.21 9.55 12.74
C SER A 81 -14.07 8.77 11.74
N GLY A 82 -13.50 7.79 11.02
CA GLY A 82 -14.15 7.07 9.93
C GLY A 82 -13.95 7.71 8.54
N GLU A 83 -13.28 8.86 8.45
CA GLU A 83 -12.89 9.46 7.18
C GLU A 83 -11.90 8.57 6.43
N ARG A 84 -12.01 8.49 5.10
CA ARG A 84 -11.15 7.65 4.26
C ARG A 84 -10.61 8.44 3.08
N THR A 85 -9.34 8.22 2.77
CA THR A 85 -8.70 8.69 1.54
C THR A 85 -8.15 7.49 0.77
N PHE A 86 -8.10 7.62 -0.55
CA PHE A 86 -7.60 6.59 -1.44
C PHE A 86 -6.55 7.14 -2.39
N ALA A 87 -5.58 6.31 -2.74
CA ALA A 87 -4.63 6.55 -3.80
C ALA A 87 -4.51 5.29 -4.65
N THR A 88 -4.33 5.47 -5.96
CA THR A 88 -4.05 4.37 -6.88
C THR A 88 -2.58 4.37 -7.20
N ALA A 89 -1.98 3.19 -7.16
CA ALA A 89 -0.63 2.96 -7.66
C ALA A 89 -0.63 1.73 -8.55
N THR A 90 0.47 1.51 -9.24
CA THR A 90 0.66 0.33 -10.09
C THR A 90 1.84 -0.48 -9.59
N ILE A 91 1.68 -1.79 -9.51
CA ILE A 91 2.79 -2.73 -9.33
C ILE A 91 3.07 -3.41 -10.67
N ASN A 92 4.34 -3.66 -10.95
CA ASN A 92 4.78 -4.41 -12.13
C ASN A 92 5.40 -5.71 -11.67
N ILE A 93 4.97 -6.85 -12.22
CA ILE A 93 5.50 -8.19 -11.92
C ILE A 93 6.14 -8.75 -13.19
N ALA A 94 7.42 -9.13 -13.13
CA ALA A 94 8.22 -9.61 -14.26
C ALA A 94 9.03 -10.86 -13.96
#